data_AF-W4VNF9-F1
#
_entry.id   AF-W4VNF9-F1
#
_cell.length_a   1.000
_cell.length_b   1.000
_cell.length_c   1.000
_cell.angle_alpha   90.00
_cell.angle_beta   90.00
_cell.angle_gamma   90.00
#
_symmetry.space_group_name_H-M   'P 1'
#
loop_
_entity.id
_entity.type
_entity.pdbx_description
1 polymer ?
#
loop_
_entity_poly.entity_id
_entity_poly.type
_entity_poly.pdbx_seq_one_letter_code
_entity_poly.pdbx_strand_id
1 'polypeptide(L)' 'MKGASILETLYQLGITPYRSRPRVSNDNPYAESIFRTCKYRPDYPAKGFSELTEAREWVLAFVHWYNKDHRHSG' A
#
# COMPACT_ATOMS: atom_id res chain seq x y z
N MET A 1 19.16 9.31 -19.27
CA MET A 1 19.24 7.91 -18.83
C MET A 1 17.92 7.23 -19.18
N LYS A 2 17.93 6.24 -20.09
CA LYS A 2 16.78 5.32 -20.21
C LYS A 2 16.78 4.49 -18.94
N GLY A 3 15.70 4.59 -18.16
CA GLY A 3 15.62 4.08 -16.80
C GLY A 3 15.96 2.60 -16.73
N ALA A 4 16.82 2.24 -15.78
CA ALA A 4 17.04 0.85 -15.42
C ALA A 4 15.68 0.16 -15.20
N SER A 5 15.56 -1.07 -15.66
CA SER A 5 14.39 -1.88 -15.33
C SER A 5 14.26 -1.97 -13.81
N ILE A 6 13.03 -2.03 -13.28
CA ILE A 6 12.79 -2.18 -11.83
C ILE A 6 13.65 -3.32 -11.24
N LEU A 7 13.83 -4.40 -12.01
CA LEU A 7 14.65 -5.54 -11.63
C LEU A 7 16.14 -5.19 -11.43
N GLU A 8 16.72 -4.40 -12.34
CA GLU A 8 18.11 -3.94 -12.22
C GLU A 8 18.29 -3.05 -10.98
N THR A 9 17.35 -2.14 -10.73
CA THR A 9 17.39 -1.29 -9.53
C THR A 9 17.32 -2.12 -8.25
N LEU A 10 16.46 -3.15 -8.21
CA LEU A 10 16.38 -4.04 -7.05
C LEU A 10 17.71 -4.77 -6.81
N TYR A 11 18.36 -5.28 -7.86
CA TYR A 11 19.67 -5.91 -7.73
C TYR A 11 20.76 -4.93 -7.30
N GLN A 12 20.77 -3.69 -7.81
CA GLN A 12 21.69 -2.64 -7.38
C GLN A 12 21.53 -2.29 -5.90
N LEU A 13 20.29 -2.35 -5.38
CA LEU A 13 19.99 -2.14 -3.96
C LEU A 13 20.23 -3.39 -3.09
N GLY A 14 20.69 -4.51 -3.67
CA GLY A 14 20.89 -5.77 -2.95
C GLY A 14 19.59 -6.46 -2.53
N ILE A 15 18.44 -6.07 -3.12
CA ILE A 15 17.12 -6.62 -2.82
C ILE A 15 16.87 -7.83 -3.71
N THR A 16 16.58 -8.97 -3.09
CA THR A 16 16.14 -10.15 -3.85
C THR A 16 14.66 -10.01 -4.23
N PRO A 17 14.32 -9.95 -5.53
CA PRO A 17 12.94 -9.79 -5.96
C PRO A 17 12.14 -11.07 -5.70
N TYR A 18 11.06 -10.97 -4.93
CA TYR A 18 10.06 -12.02 -4.84
C TYR A 18 9.09 -11.92 -6.03
N ARG A 19 8.77 -13.04 -6.67
CA ARG A 19 7.81 -13.10 -7.78
C ARG A 19 6.49 -13.63 -7.25
N SER A 20 5.52 -12.72 -7.09
CA SER A 20 4.14 -13.12 -6.85
C SER A 20 3.61 -13.98 -7.99
N ARG A 21 2.72 -14.92 -7.67
CA ARG A 21 2.09 -15.80 -8.66
C ARG A 21 1.30 -14.97 -9.67
N PRO A 22 1.55 -15.12 -10.98
CA PRO A 22 0.81 -14.38 -12.00
C PRO A 22 -0.70 -14.63 -11.88
N ARG A 23 -1.48 -13.55 -11.92
CA ARG A 23 -2.96 -13.58 -11.92
C ARG A 23 -3.61 -14.15 -10.65
N VAL A 24 -2.91 -14.12 -9.52
CA VAL A 24 -3.46 -14.50 -8.20
C VAL A 24 -3.71 -13.24 -7.39
N SER A 25 -4.97 -12.84 -7.26
CA SER A 25 -5.37 -11.61 -6.56
C SER A 25 -5.21 -11.67 -5.04
N ASN A 26 -5.05 -12.88 -4.49
CA ASN A 26 -4.89 -13.15 -3.07
C ASN A 26 -3.47 -13.60 -2.66
N ASP A 27 -2.47 -13.28 -3.50
CA ASP A 27 -1.11 -13.81 -3.32
C ASP A 27 -0.33 -13.12 -2.20
N ASN A 28 -0.84 -12.00 -1.68
CA ASN A 28 -0.21 -11.27 -0.59
C ASN A 28 -1.25 -10.92 0.50
N PRO A 29 -1.58 -11.90 1.38
CA PRO A 29 -2.54 -11.70 2.47
C PRO A 29 -2.20 -10.50 3.36
N TYR A 30 -0.90 -10.23 3.54
CA TYR A 30 -0.44 -9.10 4.33
C TYR A 30 -0.85 -7.76 3.69
N ALA A 31 -0.52 -7.55 2.41
CA ALA A 31 -0.91 -6.31 1.72
C ALA A 31 -2.44 -6.18 1.61
N GLU A 32 -3.15 -7.27 1.35
CA GLU A 32 -4.61 -7.28 1.25
C GLU A 32 -5.30 -6.92 2.57
N SER A 33 -4.74 -7.37 3.70
CA SER A 33 -5.27 -7.02 5.03
C SER A 33 -5.25 -5.52 5.28
N ILE A 34 -4.20 -4.82 4.83
CA ILE A 34 -4.08 -3.36 4.94
C ILE A 34 -5.15 -2.68 4.07
N PHE A 35 -5.32 -3.12 2.82
CA PHE A 35 -6.33 -2.55 1.93
C PHE A 35 -7.76 -2.77 2.43
N ARG A 36 -8.02 -3.94 3.04
CA ARG A 36 -9.29 -4.19 3.71
C ARG A 36 -9.47 -3.22 4.88
N THR A 37 -8.48 -3.10 5.77
CA THR A 37 -8.56 -2.19 6.92
C THR A 37 -8.81 -0.74 6.49
N CYS A 38 -8.15 -0.28 5.43
CA CYS A 38 -8.34 1.04 4.85
C CYS A 38 -9.79 1.29 4.42
N LYS A 39 -10.37 0.38 3.63
CA LYS A 39 -11.71 0.52 3.03
C LYS A 39 -12.85 0.46 4.04
N TYR A 40 -12.67 -0.29 5.12
CA TYR A 40 -13.72 -0.54 6.11
C TYR A 40 -13.64 0.39 7.33
N ARG A 41 -12.72 1.37 7.36
CA ARG A 41 -12.70 2.36 8.45
C ARG A 41 -13.89 3.34 8.33
N PRO A 42 -14.41 3.87 9.45
CA PRO A 42 -15.53 4.81 9.43
C PRO A 42 -15.30 6.05 8.55
N ASP A 43 -14.09 6.61 8.59
CA ASP A 43 -13.74 7.84 7.86
C ASP A 43 -13.29 7.56 6.40
N TYR A 44 -13.62 6.41 5.83
CA TYR A 44 -13.28 6.13 4.43
C TYR A 44 -14.04 7.07 3.48
N PRO A 45 -13.35 7.74 2.53
CA PRO A 45 -13.93 8.77 1.67
C PRO A 45 -14.69 8.10 0.53
N ALA A 46 -15.88 7.58 0.82
CA ALA A 46 -16.71 6.85 -0.14
C ALA A 46 -17.12 7.69 -1.37
N LYS A 47 -17.16 9.02 -1.23
CA LYS A 47 -17.45 9.96 -2.32
C LYS A 47 -16.20 10.39 -3.11
N GLY A 48 -15.02 9.89 -2.73
CA GLY A 48 -13.73 10.32 -3.27
C GLY A 48 -13.25 11.64 -2.67
N PHE A 49 -12.26 12.24 -3.35
CA PHE A 49 -11.65 13.51 -2.98
C PHE A 49 -11.87 14.53 -4.09
N SER A 50 -11.99 15.80 -3.74
CA SER A 50 -12.12 16.88 -4.72
C SER A 50 -10.75 17.28 -5.28
N GLU A 51 -9.71 17.19 -4.45
CA GLU A 51 -8.35 17.59 -4.82
C GLU A 51 -7.31 16.51 -4.48
N LEU A 52 -6.20 16.51 -5.23
CA LEU A 52 -5.09 15.59 -4.98
C LEU A 52 -4.47 15.79 -3.60
N THR A 53 -4.46 17.03 -3.09
CA THR A 53 -3.94 17.35 -1.76
C THR A 53 -4.75 16.67 -0.66
N GLU A 54 -6.08 16.72 -0.74
CA GLU A 54 -6.97 16.05 0.22
C GLU A 54 -6.72 14.54 0.25
N ALA A 55 -6.55 13.93 -0.93
CA ALA A 55 -6.23 12.51 -1.04
C ALA A 55 -4.92 12.16 -0.33
N ARG A 56 -3.88 12.99 -0.51
CA ARG A 56 -2.57 12.80 0.12
C ARG A 56 -2.64 12.95 1.64
N GLU A 57 -3.31 13.99 2.12
CA GLU A 57 -3.49 14.24 3.55
C GLU A 57 -4.24 13.10 4.23
N TRP A 58 -5.34 12.64 3.62
CA TRP A 58 -6.12 11.53 4.14
C TRP A 58 -5.31 10.23 4.20
N VAL A 59 -4.56 9.90 3.14
CA VAL A 59 -3.71 8.70 3.12
C VAL A 59 -2.60 8.78 4.17
N LEU A 60 -1.97 9.96 4.36
CA LEU A 60 -0.96 10.16 5.40
C LEU A 60 -1.54 9.97 6.80
N ALA A 61 -2.72 10.53 7.06
CA ALA A 61 -3.43 10.34 8.33
C ALA A 61 -3.78 8.87 8.57
N PHE A 62 -4.27 8.17 7.53
CA PHE A 62 -4.54 6.74 7.60
C PHE A 62 -3.28 5.92 7.93
N VAL A 63 -2.16 6.18 7.25
CA VAL A 63 -0.90 5.46 7.49
C VAL A 63 -0.36 5.72 8.90
N HIS A 64 -0.47 6.95 9.40
CA HIS A 64 -0.07 7.28 10.76
C HIS A 64 -0.88 6.46 11.78
N TRP A 65 -2.21 6.51 11.67
CA TRP A 65 -3.11 5.76 12.53
C TRP A 65 -2.88 4.25 12.42
N TYR A 66 -2.73 3.70 11.21
CA TYR A 66 -2.51 2.28 10.97
C TYR A 66 -1.24 1.78 11.67
N ASN A 67 -0.18 2.59 11.69
CA ASN A 67 1.11 2.21 12.26
C ASN A 67 1.24 2.48 13.77
N LYS A 68 0.44 3.39 14.34
CA LYS A 68 0.62 3.89 15.72
C LYS A 68 -0.53 3.53 16.66
N ASP A 69 -1.75 3.48 16.15
CA ASP A 69 -2.95 3.35 16.98
C ASP A 69 -3.74 2.07 16.67
N HIS A 70 -3.71 1.62 15.41
CA HIS A 70 -4.41 0.42 15.01
C HIS A 70 -3.77 -0.84 15.61
N ARG A 71 -4.57 -1.63 16.34
CA ARG A 71 -4.12 -2.89 16.93
C ARG A 71 -4.22 -4.00 15.89
N HIS A 72 -3.08 -4.49 15.42
CA HIS A 72 -3.02 -5.62 14.50
C HIS A 72 -3.36 -6.92 15.25
N SER A 73 -4.40 -7.63 14.82
CA SER A 73 -4.60 -9.03 15.20
C SER A 73 -3.65 -9.88 14.36
N GLY A 74 -2.61 -10.42 14.99
CA GLY A 74 -1.71 -11.42 14.39
C GLY A 74 -2.39 -12.77 14.19
#